data_AF-A0A415RUT3-F1
#
_entry.id   AF-A0A415RUT3-F1
#
_cell.length_a   1.000
_cell.length_b   1.000
_cell.length_c   1.000
_cell.angle_alpha   90.00
_cell.angle_beta   90.00
_cell.angle_gamma   90.00
#
_symmetry.space_group_name_H-M   'P 1'
#
loop_
_entity.id
_entity.type
_entity.pdbx_description
1 polymer ?
#
loop_
_entity_poly.entity_id
_entity_poly.type
_entity_poly.pdbx_seq_one_letter_code
_entity_poly.pdbx_strand_id
1 'polypeptide(L)'
;MKTITLEQLIEEGSEIKKQISYINVPAGVIRTYRAYQLSDNQKYETWKNMTIRFLSVNFPGDRCINDFEKTSEEFSKSYKSPIVFDKMLGILNSCLIIPQVPIASKEASMIDKSIHVNVNQNQSQQQTIAFEIFVEAIKDELTGKQQKEIKEIITNEPNPIQVKTKLIDKIKSFGSDVTSNIIANIITNPAIWGNF
;
A
#
# COMPACT_ATOMS: atom_id res chain seq x y z
N MET A 1 -32.04 1.91 18.90
CA MET A 1 -30.80 2.64 18.57
C MET A 1 -30.79 2.90 17.08
N LYS A 2 -30.53 4.12 16.63
CA LYS A 2 -30.43 4.43 15.19
C LYS A 2 -29.12 3.81 14.69
N THR A 3 -29.19 2.80 13.85
CA THR A 3 -28.01 2.20 13.22
C THR A 3 -27.50 3.20 12.19
N ILE A 4 -26.33 3.79 12.45
CA ILE A 4 -25.67 4.67 11.50
C ILE A 4 -24.98 3.83 10.42
N THR A 5 -25.06 4.25 9.16
CA THR A 5 -24.38 3.57 8.05
C THR A 5 -23.20 4.40 7.52
N LEU A 6 -22.34 3.77 6.72
CA LEU A 6 -21.18 4.45 6.13
C LEU A 6 -21.62 5.53 5.13
N GLU A 7 -22.69 5.29 4.37
CA GLU A 7 -23.27 6.25 3.43
C GLU A 7 -23.76 7.50 4.16
N GLN A 8 -24.41 7.33 5.31
CA GLN A 8 -24.85 8.46 6.15
C GLN A 8 -23.66 9.30 6.64
N LEU A 9 -22.55 8.66 7.02
CA LEU A 9 -21.33 9.38 7.41
C LEU A 9 -20.70 10.13 6.22
N ILE A 10 -20.74 9.56 5.01
CA ILE A 10 -20.25 10.21 3.79
C ILE A 10 -21.14 11.41 3.42
N GLU A 11 -22.45 11.26 3.52
CA GLU A 11 -23.43 12.32 3.26
C GLU A 11 -23.26 13.47 4.27
N GLU A 12 -23.22 13.16 5.57
CA GLU A 12 -23.01 14.16 6.61
C GLU A 12 -21.66 14.88 6.45
N GLY A 13 -20.60 14.15 6.12
CA GLY A 13 -19.30 14.73 5.83
C GLY A 13 -19.33 15.66 4.62
N SER A 14 -20.05 15.29 3.56
CA SER A 14 -20.24 16.12 2.37
C SER A 14 -20.98 17.42 2.69
N GLU A 15 -21.98 17.38 3.57
CA GLU A 15 -22.66 18.59 4.06
C GLU A 15 -21.75 19.47 4.92
N ILE A 16 -20.92 18.88 5.78
CA ILE A 16 -19.91 19.63 6.56
C ILE A 16 -18.89 20.29 5.64
N LYS A 17 -18.44 19.61 4.58
CA LYS A 17 -17.50 20.18 3.60
C LYS A 17 -18.03 21.49 2.99
N LYS A 18 -19.33 21.56 2.66
CA LYS A 18 -19.97 22.76 2.11
C LYS A 18 -19.90 23.97 3.06
N GLN A 19 -19.70 23.73 4.36
CA GLN A 19 -19.56 24.78 5.37
C GLN A 19 -18.14 25.36 5.47
N ILE A 20 -17.17 24.77 4.77
CA ILE A 20 -15.79 25.26 4.74
C ILE A 20 -15.73 26.50 3.84
N SER A 21 -15.33 27.63 4.42
CA SER A 21 -15.23 28.90 3.70
C SER A 21 -13.83 29.50 3.83
N TYR A 22 -13.38 30.16 2.76
CA TYR A 22 -12.09 30.83 2.73
C TYR A 22 -12.09 32.05 3.66
N ILE A 23 -11.03 32.20 4.46
CA ILE A 23 -10.83 33.38 5.31
C ILE A 23 -10.13 34.43 4.45
N ASN A 24 -10.80 35.54 4.17
CA ASN A 24 -10.21 36.66 3.42
C ASN A 24 -8.99 37.23 4.15
N VAL A 25 -7.97 37.62 3.38
CA VAL A 25 -6.77 38.26 3.93
C VAL A 25 -7.10 39.73 4.21
N PRO A 26 -6.91 40.23 5.44
CA PRO A 26 -7.11 41.64 5.74
C PRO A 26 -6.18 42.54 4.90
N ALA A 27 -6.62 43.76 4.60
CA ALA A 27 -5.80 44.72 3.87
C ALA A 27 -4.48 44.98 4.61
N GLY A 28 -3.37 45.00 3.86
CA GLY A 28 -2.02 45.22 4.41
C GLY A 28 -1.35 43.99 5.05
N VAL A 29 -2.00 42.82 5.06
CA VAL A 29 -1.41 41.57 5.56
C VAL A 29 -0.90 40.72 4.40
N ILE A 30 0.37 40.31 4.46
CA ILE A 30 0.94 39.32 3.53
C ILE A 30 0.77 37.94 4.16
N ARG A 31 -0.01 37.07 3.51
CA ARG A 31 -0.19 35.67 3.92
C ARG A 31 0.23 34.75 2.78
N THR A 32 1.21 33.88 3.03
CA THR A 32 1.77 32.93 2.06
C THR A 32 0.99 31.61 1.95
N TYR A 33 -0.08 31.46 2.74
CA TYR A 33 -0.92 30.27 2.77
C TYR A 33 -2.41 30.61 2.69
N ARG A 34 -3.22 29.62 2.29
CA ARG A 34 -4.69 29.70 2.32
C ARG A 34 -5.20 29.17 3.65
N ALA A 35 -6.12 29.91 4.27
CA ALA A 35 -6.75 29.51 5.52
C ALA A 35 -8.26 29.49 5.35
N TYR A 36 -8.90 28.54 6.02
CA TYR A 36 -10.33 28.31 5.95
C TYR A 36 -10.93 28.19 7.35
N GLN A 37 -12.24 28.39 7.42
CA GLN A 37 -13.03 28.22 8.63
C GLN A 37 -14.20 27.30 8.37
N LEU A 38 -14.64 26.61 9.41
CA LEU A 38 -15.90 25.87 9.45
C LEU A 38 -16.92 26.74 10.19
N SER A 39 -18.16 26.82 9.68
CA SER A 39 -19.23 27.51 10.41
C SER A 39 -19.63 26.80 11.70
N ASP A 40 -19.51 25.47 11.74
CA ASP A 40 -19.82 24.67 12.93
C ASP A 40 -18.71 23.66 13.21
N ASN A 41 -17.82 24.01 14.15
CA ASN A 41 -16.72 23.15 14.56
C ASN A 41 -17.21 21.98 15.42
N GLN A 42 -18.29 22.14 16.18
CA GLN A 42 -18.83 21.09 17.04
C GLN A 42 -19.43 19.96 16.21
N LYS A 43 -20.16 20.31 15.14
CA LYS A 43 -20.70 19.33 14.19
C LYS A 43 -19.58 18.53 13.52
N TYR A 44 -18.52 19.21 13.06
CA TYR A 44 -17.34 18.53 12.51
C TYR A 44 -16.69 17.58 13.53
N GLU A 45 -16.43 18.05 14.76
CA GLU A 45 -15.81 17.21 15.78
C GLU A 45 -16.68 15.99 16.15
N THR A 46 -18.00 16.17 16.20
CA THR A 46 -18.94 15.08 16.44
C THR A 46 -18.88 14.05 15.32
N TRP A 47 -19.00 14.50 14.07
CA TRP A 47 -18.89 13.65 12.88
C TRP A 47 -17.55 12.91 12.81
N LYS A 48 -16.44 13.59 13.06
CA LYS A 48 -15.08 13.00 13.07
C LYS A 48 -15.00 11.85 14.06
N ASN A 49 -15.40 12.09 15.32
CA ASN A 49 -15.33 11.06 16.37
C ASN A 49 -16.30 9.90 16.11
N MET A 50 -17.51 10.18 15.59
CA MET A 50 -18.46 9.15 15.18
C MET A 50 -17.88 8.28 14.06
N THR A 51 -17.22 8.89 13.08
CA THR A 51 -16.59 8.20 11.95
C THR A 51 -15.46 7.29 12.42
N ILE A 52 -14.56 7.78 13.28
CA ILE A 52 -13.46 6.96 13.85
C ILE A 52 -14.03 5.74 14.60
N ARG A 53 -15.09 5.94 15.40
CA ARG A 53 -15.76 4.82 16.10
C ARG A 53 -16.41 3.84 15.15
N PHE A 54 -17.07 4.33 14.10
CA PHE A 54 -17.69 3.49 13.08
C PHE A 54 -16.64 2.65 12.36
N LEU A 55 -15.55 3.26 11.89
CA LEU A 55 -14.46 2.55 11.23
C LEU A 55 -13.84 1.50 12.16
N SER A 56 -13.61 1.85 13.42
CA SER A 56 -13.04 0.92 14.42
C SER A 56 -13.89 -0.32 14.66
N VAL A 57 -15.22 -0.19 14.58
CA VAL A 57 -16.16 -1.30 14.80
C VAL A 57 -16.32 -2.15 13.54
N ASN A 58 -16.40 -1.54 12.36
CA ASN A 58 -16.74 -2.22 11.11
C ASN A 58 -15.51 -2.70 10.30
N PHE A 59 -14.35 -2.08 10.52
CA PHE A 59 -13.10 -2.37 9.81
C PHE A 59 -11.95 -2.63 10.79
N PRO A 60 -12.10 -3.57 11.75
CA PRO A 60 -11.13 -3.75 12.82
C PRO A 60 -9.75 -4.14 12.27
N GLY A 61 -8.72 -3.37 12.64
CA GLY A 61 -7.34 -3.59 12.20
C GLY A 61 -7.03 -3.13 10.78
N ASP A 62 -8.00 -2.53 10.08
CA ASP A 62 -7.79 -1.94 8.77
C ASP A 62 -6.99 -0.63 8.86
N ARG A 63 -6.20 -0.36 7.81
CA ARG A 63 -5.42 0.86 7.69
C ARG A 63 -6.30 2.12 7.60
N CYS A 64 -7.53 2.01 7.10
CA CYS A 64 -8.45 3.14 6.92
C CYS A 64 -8.69 3.93 8.21
N ILE A 65 -8.65 3.28 9.38
CA ILE A 65 -8.78 3.94 10.68
C ILE A 65 -7.65 4.94 10.88
N ASN A 66 -6.39 4.47 10.75
CA ASN A 66 -5.20 5.29 10.93
C ASN A 66 -5.06 6.36 9.84
N ASP A 67 -5.40 6.03 8.59
CA ASP A 67 -5.40 6.99 7.49
C ASP A 67 -6.42 8.11 7.74
N PHE A 68 -7.62 7.78 8.25
CA PHE A 68 -8.64 8.77 8.59
C PHE A 68 -8.18 9.67 9.75
N GLU A 69 -7.66 9.09 10.83
CA GLU A 69 -7.14 9.82 11.99
C GLU A 69 -6.04 10.80 11.57
N LYS A 70 -5.03 10.33 10.83
CA LYS A 70 -3.94 11.18 10.32
C LYS A 70 -4.44 12.29 9.41
N THR A 71 -5.37 11.98 8.51
CA THR A 71 -5.94 12.99 7.61
C THR A 71 -6.76 14.03 8.38
N SER A 72 -7.45 13.62 9.44
CA SER A 72 -8.18 14.56 10.32
C SER A 72 -7.23 15.49 11.09
N GLU A 73 -6.06 14.99 11.49
CA GLU A 73 -5.00 15.80 12.09
C GLU A 73 -4.37 16.75 11.06
N GLU A 74 -4.10 16.27 9.85
CA GLU A 74 -3.63 17.08 8.71
C GLU A 74 -4.64 18.19 8.39
N PHE A 75 -5.95 17.92 8.45
CA PHE A 75 -6.98 18.93 8.21
C PHE A 75 -6.87 20.11 9.19
N SER A 76 -6.60 19.82 10.46
CA SER A 76 -6.37 20.85 11.48
C SER A 76 -5.07 21.63 11.21
N LYS A 77 -3.99 20.94 10.86
CA LYS A 77 -2.67 21.55 10.57
C LYS A 77 -2.65 22.36 9.27
N SER A 78 -3.46 21.98 8.29
CA SER A 78 -3.56 22.60 6.96
C SER A 78 -4.60 23.73 6.89
N TYR A 79 -4.86 24.38 8.03
CA TYR A 79 -5.80 25.50 8.13
C TYR A 79 -7.19 25.18 7.58
N LYS A 80 -7.68 23.96 7.87
CA LYS A 80 -9.00 23.46 7.44
C LYS A 80 -9.17 23.41 5.91
N SER A 81 -8.11 23.04 5.19
CA SER A 81 -8.14 22.93 3.73
C SER A 81 -9.24 21.98 3.23
N PRO A 82 -10.12 22.42 2.31
CA PRO A 82 -11.14 21.54 1.69
C PRO A 82 -10.54 20.32 0.99
N ILE A 83 -9.33 20.45 0.45
CA ILE A 83 -8.64 19.34 -0.23
C ILE A 83 -8.29 18.22 0.76
N VAL A 84 -7.92 18.58 2.00
CA VAL A 84 -7.65 17.57 3.03
C VAL A 84 -8.96 16.97 3.55
N PHE A 85 -10.05 17.75 3.56
CA PHE A 85 -11.38 17.20 3.81
C PHE A 85 -11.81 16.17 2.76
N ASP A 86 -11.50 16.43 1.48
CA ASP A 86 -11.75 15.48 0.38
C ASP A 86 -11.00 14.16 0.56
N LYS A 87 -9.78 14.20 1.11
CA LYS A 87 -9.05 12.96 1.45
C LYS A 87 -9.81 12.14 2.51
N MET A 88 -10.37 12.80 3.55
CA MET A 88 -11.18 12.10 4.56
C MET A 88 -12.40 11.43 3.92
N LEU A 89 -13.12 12.13 3.04
CA LEU A 89 -14.25 11.55 2.30
C LEU A 89 -13.80 10.43 1.36
N GLY A 90 -12.63 10.56 0.73
CA GLY A 90 -12.03 9.53 -0.13
C GLY A 90 -11.79 8.21 0.61
N ILE A 91 -11.30 8.28 1.85
CA ILE A 91 -11.10 7.10 2.71
C ILE A 91 -12.44 6.42 3.03
N LEU A 92 -13.48 7.18 3.34
CA LEU A 92 -14.81 6.60 3.58
C LEU A 92 -15.39 5.97 2.32
N ASN A 93 -15.25 6.63 1.17
CA ASN A 93 -15.67 6.08 -0.11
C ASN A 93 -14.91 4.80 -0.48
N SER A 94 -13.62 4.68 -0.18
CA SER A 94 -12.89 3.43 -0.44
C SER A 94 -13.41 2.28 0.42
N CYS A 95 -13.75 2.54 1.67
CA CYS A 95 -14.38 1.55 2.56
C CYS A 95 -15.78 1.14 2.06
N LEU A 96 -16.50 2.06 1.41
CA LEU A 96 -17.81 1.77 0.81
C LEU A 96 -17.68 0.88 -0.42
N ILE A 97 -16.71 1.16 -1.30
CA ILE A 97 -16.49 0.41 -2.55
C ILE A 97 -15.87 -0.96 -2.27
N ILE A 98 -14.94 -1.04 -1.31
CA ILE A 98 -14.22 -2.26 -0.95
C ILE A 98 -14.38 -2.48 0.57
N PRO A 99 -15.49 -3.11 1.01
CA PRO A 99 -15.81 -3.23 2.43
C PRO A 99 -14.99 -4.32 3.16
N GLN A 100 -14.19 -5.08 2.43
CA GLN A 100 -13.41 -6.20 2.95
C GLN A 100 -12.09 -5.73 3.56
N VAL A 101 -11.87 -6.04 4.84
CA VAL A 101 -10.60 -5.77 5.51
C VAL A 101 -9.50 -6.65 4.88
N PRO A 102 -8.36 -6.09 4.44
CA PRO A 102 -7.25 -6.88 3.94
C PRO A 102 -6.78 -7.86 5.02
N ILE A 103 -6.84 -9.15 4.72
CA ILE A 103 -6.35 -10.19 5.62
C ILE A 103 -4.81 -10.08 5.61
N ALA A 104 -4.25 -9.49 6.65
CA ALA A 104 -2.83 -9.62 6.93
C ALA A 104 -2.55 -11.09 7.30
N SER A 105 -1.91 -11.85 6.41
CA SER A 105 -1.37 -13.16 6.75
C SER A 105 -0.34 -12.99 7.86
N LYS A 106 -0.69 -13.37 9.10
CA LYS A 106 0.20 -13.32 10.25
C LYS A 106 1.15 -14.51 10.24
N GLU A 107 2.28 -14.36 9.56
CA GLU A 107 3.59 -14.93 9.94
C GLU A 107 4.58 -13.79 9.68
N ALA A 108 5.40 -13.25 10.58
CA ALA A 108 5.92 -13.74 11.84
C ALA A 108 6.19 -12.57 12.83
N SER A 109 6.53 -13.01 14.04
CA SER A 109 6.95 -12.31 15.27
C SER A 109 7.61 -10.93 15.19
N MET A 110 7.26 -10.14 16.22
CA MET A 110 7.97 -8.99 16.77
C MET A 110 9.50 -9.05 16.63
N ILE A 111 10.14 -7.96 16.18
CA ILE A 111 11.37 -7.36 16.75
C ILE A 111 11.53 -5.92 16.18
N ASP A 112 11.57 -4.99 17.13
CA ASP A 112 12.24 -3.68 17.22
C ASP A 112 12.10 -2.55 16.18
N LYS A 113 12.06 -1.34 16.74
CA LYS A 113 11.82 -0.05 16.09
C LYS A 113 13.05 0.44 15.32
N SER A 114 13.03 0.36 14.00
CA SER A 114 13.72 1.31 13.13
C SER A 114 12.89 1.53 11.86
N ILE A 115 12.57 2.80 11.59
CA ILE A 115 11.73 3.20 10.46
C ILE A 115 12.56 3.03 9.18
N HIS A 116 12.21 2.05 8.35
CA HIS A 116 12.54 2.08 6.93
C HIS A 116 11.24 2.27 6.14
N VAL A 117 11.13 3.43 5.51
CA VAL A 117 10.03 3.85 4.64
C VAL A 117 9.98 2.90 3.44
N ASN A 118 8.99 2.00 3.39
CA ASN A 118 8.80 1.17 2.21
C ASN A 118 7.93 1.90 1.18
N VAL A 119 8.59 2.41 0.14
CA VAL A 119 7.97 3.00 -1.06
C VAL A 119 7.30 1.88 -1.84
N ASN A 120 5.99 1.74 -1.68
CA ASN A 120 5.21 0.64 -2.25
C ASN A 120 4.89 0.83 -3.75
N GLN A 121 5.86 1.32 -4.54
CA GLN A 121 5.65 1.65 -5.95
C GLN A 121 6.52 0.82 -6.93
N ASN A 122 7.36 -0.11 -6.45
CA ASN A 122 8.28 -0.85 -7.32
C ASN A 122 8.22 -2.39 -7.23
N GLN A 123 7.32 -3.00 -6.46
CA GLN A 123 7.41 -4.45 -6.21
C GLN A 123 7.20 -5.31 -7.47
N SER A 124 6.34 -4.90 -8.41
CA SER A 124 6.14 -5.64 -9.68
C SER A 124 7.31 -5.45 -10.65
N GLN A 125 7.91 -4.26 -10.71
CA GLN A 125 9.08 -3.99 -11.55
C GLN A 125 10.36 -4.64 -11.00
N GLN A 126 10.60 -4.56 -9.68
CA GLN A 126 11.73 -5.22 -9.03
C GLN A 126 11.66 -6.74 -9.10
N GLN A 127 10.46 -7.34 -8.99
CA GLN A 127 10.30 -8.78 -9.18
C GLN A 127 10.65 -9.21 -10.60
N THR A 128 10.18 -8.47 -11.62
CA THR A 128 10.49 -8.75 -13.02
C THR A 128 12.00 -8.65 -13.28
N ILE A 129 12.65 -7.60 -12.79
CA ILE A 129 14.11 -7.40 -12.91
C ILE A 129 14.88 -8.51 -12.17
N ALA A 130 14.45 -8.91 -10.96
CA ALA A 130 15.10 -9.98 -10.21
C ALA A 130 14.97 -11.35 -10.90
N PHE A 131 13.84 -11.65 -11.54
CA PHE A 131 13.66 -12.87 -12.31
C PHE A 131 14.52 -12.88 -13.58
N GLU A 132 14.61 -11.76 -14.30
CA GLU A 132 15.47 -11.65 -15.48
C GLU A 132 16.96 -11.83 -15.13
N ILE A 133 17.43 -11.19 -14.06
CA ILE A 133 18.81 -11.36 -13.56
C ILE A 133 19.07 -12.80 -13.13
N PHE A 134 18.12 -13.42 -12.41
CA PHE A 134 18.24 -14.82 -12.00
C PHE A 134 18.32 -15.76 -13.20
N VAL A 135 17.44 -15.60 -14.20
CA VAL A 135 17.44 -16.43 -15.40
C VAL A 135 18.74 -16.27 -16.19
N GLU A 136 19.26 -15.04 -16.32
CA GLU A 136 20.52 -14.80 -17.02
C GLU A 136 21.71 -15.41 -16.25
N ALA A 137 21.71 -15.37 -14.92
CA ALA A 137 22.79 -15.92 -14.10
C ALA A 137 22.92 -17.45 -14.16
N ILE A 138 21.85 -18.16 -14.55
CA ILE A 138 21.82 -19.63 -14.59
C ILE A 138 21.80 -20.19 -16.02
N LYS A 139 21.66 -19.31 -17.02
CA LYS A 139 21.43 -19.67 -18.42
C LYS A 139 22.51 -20.55 -19.01
N ASP A 140 23.77 -20.27 -18.71
CA ASP A 140 24.92 -20.99 -19.25
C ASP A 140 25.05 -22.42 -18.67
N GLU A 141 24.43 -22.67 -17.52
CA GLU A 141 24.36 -24.01 -16.89
C GLU A 141 23.17 -24.84 -17.36
N LEU A 142 22.29 -24.24 -18.16
CA LEU A 142 21.10 -24.88 -18.70
C LEU A 142 21.28 -25.18 -20.18
N THR A 143 20.90 -26.39 -20.59
CA THR A 143 20.71 -26.70 -22.02
C THR A 143 19.60 -25.83 -22.60
N GLY A 144 19.62 -25.60 -23.92
CA GLY A 144 18.58 -24.82 -24.59
C GLY A 144 17.16 -25.38 -24.42
N LYS A 145 17.01 -26.67 -24.13
CA LYS A 145 15.71 -27.29 -23.78
C LYS A 145 15.26 -26.87 -22.37
N GLN A 146 16.15 -26.93 -21.39
CA GLN A 146 15.86 -26.54 -20.01
C GLN A 146 15.54 -25.05 -19.88
N GLN A 147 16.22 -24.19 -20.65
CA GLN A 147 15.92 -22.75 -20.71
C GLN A 147 14.48 -22.47 -21.18
N LYS A 148 13.99 -23.21 -22.17
CA LYS A 148 12.60 -23.10 -22.65
C LYS A 148 11.60 -23.49 -21.58
N GLU A 149 11.86 -24.60 -20.89
CA GLU A 149 11.00 -25.09 -19.81
C GLU A 149 10.91 -24.10 -18.64
N ILE A 150 12.01 -23.41 -18.30
CA ILE A 150 12.01 -22.34 -17.29
C ILE A 150 11.23 -21.11 -17.77
N LYS A 151 11.39 -20.71 -19.04
CA LYS A 151 10.70 -19.55 -19.62
C LYS A 151 9.18 -19.77 -19.71
N GLU A 152 8.74 -21.00 -19.98
CA GLU A 152 7.32 -21.37 -19.98
C GLU A 152 6.69 -21.23 -18.59
N ILE A 153 7.40 -21.61 -17.51
CA ILE A 153 6.92 -21.44 -16.13
C ILE A 153 6.71 -19.95 -15.81
N ILE A 154 7.63 -19.08 -16.23
CA ILE A 154 7.54 -17.64 -16.00
C ILE A 154 6.41 -17.00 -16.81
N THR A 155 6.15 -17.49 -18.02
CA THR A 155 5.15 -16.91 -18.93
C THR A 155 3.72 -17.37 -18.60
N ASN A 156 3.54 -18.62 -18.15
CA ASN A 156 2.22 -19.24 -18.01
C ASN A 156 1.64 -19.18 -16.58
N GLU A 157 2.41 -18.78 -15.57
CA GLU A 157 1.94 -18.71 -14.18
C GLU A 157 1.87 -17.26 -13.69
N PRO A 158 0.67 -16.67 -13.54
CA PRO A 158 0.52 -15.28 -13.14
C PRO A 158 0.78 -15.04 -11.64
N ASN A 159 0.83 -16.10 -10.81
CA ASN A 159 1.09 -15.97 -9.37
C ASN A 159 2.60 -16.09 -9.05
N PRO A 160 3.28 -15.03 -8.57
CA PRO A 160 4.72 -15.04 -8.31
C PRO A 160 5.20 -16.09 -7.29
N ILE A 161 4.36 -16.42 -6.31
CA ILE A 161 4.67 -17.45 -5.30
C ILE A 161 4.68 -18.82 -5.96
N GLN A 162 3.73 -19.07 -6.86
CA GLN A 162 3.65 -20.33 -7.60
C GLN A 162 4.75 -20.44 -8.64
N VAL A 163 5.14 -19.34 -9.30
CA VAL A 163 6.31 -19.28 -10.20
C VAL A 163 7.56 -19.75 -9.45
N LYS A 164 7.85 -19.17 -8.27
CA LYS A 164 9.03 -19.50 -7.47
C LYS A 164 9.08 -20.99 -7.11
N THR A 165 7.97 -21.54 -6.62
CA THR A 165 7.89 -22.96 -6.25
C THR A 165 8.11 -23.86 -7.46
N LYS A 166 7.39 -23.61 -8.56
CA LYS A 166 7.52 -24.38 -9.80
C LYS A 166 8.94 -24.33 -10.37
N LEU A 167 9.60 -23.17 -10.28
CA LEU A 167 10.94 -22.97 -10.79
C LEU A 167 11.99 -23.72 -9.96
N ILE A 168 11.86 -23.71 -8.63
CA ILE A 168 12.70 -24.52 -7.73
C ILE A 168 12.54 -26.02 -8.01
N ASP A 169 11.30 -26.50 -8.12
CA ASP A 169 11.02 -27.90 -8.38
C ASP A 169 11.54 -28.32 -9.76
N LYS A 170 11.42 -27.43 -10.74
CA LYS A 170 11.93 -27.66 -12.09
C LYS A 170 13.45 -27.71 -12.14
N ILE A 171 14.15 -26.80 -11.47
CA ILE A 171 15.62 -26.82 -11.39
C ILE A 171 16.11 -28.10 -10.70
N LYS A 172 15.47 -28.52 -9.59
CA LYS A 172 15.79 -29.79 -8.93
C LYS A 172 15.61 -30.99 -9.85
N SER A 173 14.61 -30.95 -10.73
CA SER A 173 14.34 -32.03 -11.69
C SER A 173 15.42 -32.19 -12.78
N PHE A 174 16.30 -31.20 -12.95
CA PHE A 174 17.38 -31.23 -13.93
C PHE A 174 18.60 -32.04 -13.48
N GLY A 175 18.65 -32.46 -12.22
CA GLY A 175 19.71 -33.29 -11.66
C GLY A 175 20.65 -32.53 -10.73
N SER A 176 21.38 -33.31 -9.91
CA SER A 176 22.26 -32.79 -8.86
C SER A 176 23.41 -31.95 -9.40
N ASP A 177 23.99 -32.35 -10.54
CA ASP A 177 25.14 -31.67 -11.14
C ASP A 177 24.75 -30.28 -11.67
N VAL A 178 23.64 -30.20 -12.41
CA VAL A 178 23.08 -28.94 -12.92
C VAL A 178 22.71 -28.00 -11.76
N THR A 179 22.07 -28.54 -10.71
CA THR A 179 21.69 -27.75 -9.52
C THR A 179 22.93 -27.20 -8.80
N SER A 180 23.99 -28.00 -8.69
CA SER A 180 25.23 -27.60 -8.00
C SER A 180 25.96 -26.47 -8.73
N ASN A 181 26.04 -26.55 -10.07
CA ASN A 181 26.66 -25.50 -10.88
C ASN A 181 25.85 -24.19 -10.86
N ILE A 182 24.52 -24.30 -10.91
CA ILE A 182 23.62 -23.15 -10.77
C ILE A 182 23.86 -22.43 -9.43
N ILE A 183 23.95 -23.18 -8.33
CA ILE A 183 24.22 -22.61 -7.00
C ILE A 183 25.61 -21.95 -6.97
N ALA A 184 26.62 -22.59 -7.56
CA ALA A 184 27.97 -22.03 -7.64
C ALA A 184 27.98 -20.69 -8.38
N ASN A 185 27.32 -20.58 -9.54
CA ASN A 185 27.25 -19.34 -10.31
C ASN A 185 26.42 -18.25 -9.64
N ILE A 186 25.36 -18.60 -8.91
CA ILE A 186 24.63 -17.62 -8.09
C ILE A 186 25.53 -17.05 -6.99
N ILE A 187 26.30 -17.90 -6.31
CA ILE A 187 27.20 -17.52 -5.21
C ILE A 187 28.42 -16.77 -5.73
N THR A 188 28.86 -16.96 -6.96
CA THR A 188 30.05 -16.25 -7.50
C THR A 188 29.69 -15.00 -8.31
N ASN A 189 28.44 -14.80 -8.71
CA ASN A 189 28.04 -13.65 -9.53
C ASN A 189 27.94 -12.36 -8.71
N PRO A 190 28.85 -11.37 -8.90
CA PRO A 190 28.87 -10.14 -8.12
C PRO A 190 27.63 -9.25 -8.33
N ALA A 191 26.89 -9.40 -9.43
CA ALA A 191 25.65 -8.66 -9.66
C ALA A 191 24.51 -9.10 -8.72
N ILE A 192 24.58 -10.34 -8.21
CA ILE A 192 23.66 -10.86 -7.19
C ILE A 192 24.07 -10.36 -5.79
N TRP A 193 25.37 -10.27 -5.52
CA TRP A 193 25.89 -9.80 -4.23
C TRP A 193 25.98 -8.28 -4.09
N GLY A 194 26.11 -7.53 -5.19
CA GLY A 194 26.18 -6.07 -5.17
C GLY A 194 24.86 -5.37 -4.79
N ASN A 195 23.78 -6.14 -4.62
CA ASN A 195 22.47 -5.69 -4.15
C ASN A 195 22.16 -6.14 -2.70
N PHE A 196 23.13 -6.74 -2.00
CA PHE A 196 23.08 -6.99 -0.55
C PHE A 196 23.81 -5.88 0.22
#